data_AF-A0A3Q0JKX8-F1
#
_entry.id   AF-A0A3Q0JKX8-F1
#
_cell.length_a   1.000
_cell.length_b   1.000
_cell.length_c   1.000
_cell.angle_alpha   90.00
_cell.angle_beta   90.00
_cell.angle_gamma   90.00
#
_symmetry.space_group_name_H-M   'P 1'
#
loop_
_entity.id
_entity.type
_entity.pdbx_description
1 polymer ?
#
loop_
_entity_poly.entity_id
_entity_poly.type
_entity_poly.pdbx_seq_one_letter_code
_entity_poly.pdbx_strand_id
1 'polypeptide(L)'
;LFAHTVNDDIEWPSEDDWPIQVEAKSIITDLLQQNPRDRLGTGGPHEVKEHPYFSNLDWNSLLRHKAEFIPQLDDEEDTSYFDSRMERYNHDIGEDTDETEDSFSLG
;
A
#
# COMPACT_ATOMS: atom_id res chain seq x y z
N LEU A 1 -1.54 -1.91 -20.06
CA LEU A 1 -0.99 -1.79 -18.69
C LEU A 1 -1.78 -0.83 -17.81
N PHE A 2 -2.19 0.36 -18.27
CA PHE A 2 -2.90 1.34 -17.42
C PHE A 2 -4.44 1.30 -17.49
N ALA A 3 -5.03 0.43 -18.31
CA ALA A 3 -6.47 0.43 -18.57
C ALA A 3 -7.30 0.17 -17.31
N HIS A 4 -6.85 -0.76 -16.46
CA HIS A 4 -7.55 -1.14 -15.22
C HIS A 4 -7.61 0.02 -14.22
N THR A 5 -6.53 0.78 -14.05
CA THR A 5 -6.50 1.93 -13.14
C THR A 5 -7.40 3.09 -13.60
N VAL A 6 -7.71 3.17 -14.91
CA VAL A 6 -8.46 4.28 -15.49
C VAL A 6 -9.93 3.95 -15.68
N ASN A 7 -10.27 2.69 -15.97
CA ASN A 7 -11.60 2.32 -16.44
C ASN A 7 -12.35 1.37 -15.52
N ASP A 8 -11.67 0.67 -14.61
CA ASP A 8 -12.31 -0.39 -13.85
C ASP A 8 -12.92 0.14 -12.56
N ASP A 9 -14.06 -0.44 -12.19
CA ASP A 9 -14.66 -0.26 -10.89
C ASP A 9 -13.85 -1.01 -9.82
N ILE A 10 -13.99 -0.59 -8.56
CA ILE A 10 -13.36 -1.29 -7.44
C ILE A 10 -14.03 -2.64 -7.26
N GLU A 11 -13.27 -3.72 -7.43
CA GLU A 11 -13.70 -5.06 -7.06
C GLU A 11 -13.49 -5.28 -5.56
N TRP A 12 -14.60 -5.42 -4.83
CA TRP A 12 -14.58 -5.72 -3.41
C TRP A 12 -14.52 -7.24 -3.19
N PRO A 13 -13.74 -7.73 -2.22
CA PRO A 13 -13.79 -9.13 -1.84
C PRO A 13 -15.19 -9.50 -1.34
N SER A 14 -15.52 -10.79 -1.44
CA SER A 14 -16.78 -11.31 -0.92
C SER A 14 -16.85 -11.10 0.60
N GLU A 15 -18.06 -10.89 1.13
CA GLU A 15 -18.24 -10.70 2.58
C GLU A 15 -17.94 -11.97 3.38
N ASP A 16 -18.04 -13.13 2.74
CA ASP A 16 -17.74 -14.43 3.32
C ASP A 16 -16.23 -14.66 3.45
N ASP A 17 -15.43 -14.18 2.49
CA ASP A 17 -13.97 -14.31 2.50
C ASP A 17 -13.30 -13.25 3.36
N TRP A 18 -13.75 -11.99 3.23
CA TRP A 18 -13.17 -10.87 3.95
C TRP A 18 -14.23 -9.79 4.27
N PRO A 19 -14.77 -9.77 5.49
CA PRO A 19 -15.76 -8.77 5.87
C PRO A 19 -15.11 -7.39 6.00
N ILE A 20 -15.49 -6.47 5.12
CA ILE A 20 -15.08 -5.06 5.16
C ILE A 20 -16.24 -4.22 5.69
N GLN A 21 -15.98 -3.37 6.67
CA GLN A 21 -16.95 -2.39 7.17
C GLN A 21 -17.47 -1.49 6.04
N VAL A 22 -18.76 -1.14 6.08
CA VAL A 22 -19.42 -0.35 5.03
C VAL A 22 -18.76 1.03 4.91
N GLU A 23 -18.41 1.64 6.03
CA GLU A 23 -17.75 2.94 6.10
C GLU A 23 -16.35 2.89 5.48
N ALA A 24 -15.66 1.74 5.56
CA ALA A 24 -14.36 1.53 4.93
C ALA A 24 -14.49 1.40 3.40
N LYS A 25 -15.49 0.63 2.91
CA LYS A 25 -15.80 0.58 1.47
C LYS A 25 -16.14 1.98 0.94
N SER A 26 -16.93 2.74 1.69
CA SER A 26 -17.30 4.12 1.35
C SER A 26 -16.08 5.04 1.22
N ILE A 27 -15.24 5.14 2.26
CA ILE A 27 -14.11 6.08 2.22
C ILE A 27 -13.12 5.75 1.10
N ILE A 28 -12.85 4.47 0.87
CA ILE A 28 -11.95 4.04 -0.20
C ILE A 28 -12.56 4.37 -1.57
N THR A 29 -13.87 4.18 -1.76
CA THR A 29 -14.56 4.54 -3.01
C THR A 29 -14.47 6.04 -3.29
N ASP A 30 -14.68 6.87 -2.27
CA ASP A 30 -14.63 8.32 -2.42
C ASP A 30 -13.19 8.85 -2.64
N LEU A 31 -12.19 8.20 -2.03
CA LEU A 31 -10.76 8.49 -2.25
C LEU A 31 -10.26 8.04 -3.63
N LEU A 32 -10.86 7.00 -4.21
CA LEU A 32 -10.45 6.43 -5.49
C LEU A 32 -11.32 6.91 -6.66
N GLN A 33 -12.08 7.99 -6.51
CA GLN A 33 -12.82 8.56 -7.62
C GLN A 33 -11.90 8.88 -8.82
N GLN A 34 -12.35 8.41 -9.98
CA GLN A 34 -11.64 8.55 -11.26
C GLN A 34 -11.51 10.02 -11.64
N ASN A 35 -12.60 10.79 -11.52
CA ASN A 35 -12.56 12.23 -11.70
C ASN A 35 -11.91 12.89 -10.47
N PRO A 36 -10.76 13.56 -10.62
CA PRO A 36 -10.09 14.20 -9.50
C PRO A 36 -10.93 15.29 -8.82
N ARG A 37 -11.91 15.88 -9.51
CA ARG A 37 -12.80 16.89 -8.91
C ARG A 37 -13.80 16.31 -7.92
N ASP A 38 -14.17 15.05 -8.08
CA ASP A 38 -15.15 14.36 -7.24
C ASP A 38 -14.46 13.56 -6.12
N ARG A 39 -13.12 13.51 -6.13
CA ARG A 39 -12.32 12.77 -5.16
C ARG A 39 -12.35 13.44 -3.79
N LEU A 40 -12.63 12.65 -2.76
CA LEU A 40 -12.58 13.09 -1.37
C LEU A 40 -11.21 13.69 -1.04
N GLY A 41 -11.22 14.86 -0.40
CA GLY A 41 -10.01 15.61 -0.04
C GLY A 41 -9.64 16.68 -1.05
N THR A 42 -10.35 16.80 -2.18
CA THR A 42 -10.12 17.85 -3.19
C THR A 42 -10.44 19.23 -2.64
N GLY A 43 -11.49 19.36 -1.80
CA GLY A 43 -11.76 20.60 -1.06
C GLY A 43 -10.86 20.81 0.16
N GLY A 44 -10.03 19.82 0.49
CA GLY A 44 -9.04 19.85 1.56
C GLY A 44 -9.20 18.71 2.56
N PRO A 45 -8.28 18.61 3.54
CA PRO A 45 -8.20 17.45 4.43
C PRO A 45 -9.38 17.31 5.40
N HIS A 46 -10.19 18.36 5.61
CA HIS A 46 -11.35 18.32 6.48
C HIS A 46 -12.41 17.31 5.99
N GLU A 47 -12.61 17.20 4.66
CA GLU A 47 -13.53 16.24 4.05
C GLU A 47 -13.19 14.80 4.46
N VAL A 48 -11.90 14.47 4.45
CA VAL A 48 -11.41 13.15 4.90
C VAL A 48 -11.61 12.97 6.40
N LYS A 49 -11.30 14.00 7.20
CA LYS A 49 -11.39 13.93 8.67
C LYS A 49 -12.81 13.78 9.20
N GLU A 50 -13.78 14.33 8.47
CA GLU A 50 -15.20 14.33 8.83
C GLU A 50 -15.95 13.10 8.29
N HIS A 51 -15.31 12.27 7.46
CA HIS A 51 -15.92 11.07 6.91
C HIS A 51 -16.32 10.07 8.03
N PRO A 52 -17.49 9.40 7.97
CA PRO A 52 -17.99 8.49 9.01
C PRO A 52 -17.01 7.40 9.47
N TYR A 53 -16.14 6.94 8.56
CA TYR A 53 -15.06 6.00 8.86
C TYR A 53 -14.17 6.46 10.03
N PHE A 54 -13.93 7.77 10.17
CA PHE A 54 -13.12 8.35 11.23
C PHE A 54 -13.95 8.97 12.38
N SER A 55 -15.24 8.67 12.48
CA SER A 55 -16.14 9.24 13.50
C SER A 55 -15.68 9.01 14.94
N ASN A 56 -14.93 7.93 15.19
CA ASN A 56 -14.40 7.60 16.51
C ASN A 56 -12.95 8.06 16.75
N LEU A 57 -12.36 8.80 15.80
CA LEU A 57 -10.97 9.25 15.88
C LEU A 57 -10.88 10.67 16.43
N ASP A 58 -10.22 10.85 17.58
CA ASP A 58 -9.88 12.19 18.07
C ASP A 58 -8.59 12.70 17.41
N TRP A 59 -8.77 13.50 16.36
CA TRP A 59 -7.68 14.14 15.61
C TRP A 59 -6.77 15.03 16.47
N ASN A 60 -7.24 15.57 17.60
CA ASN A 60 -6.45 16.45 18.47
C ASN A 60 -5.50 15.68 19.39
N SER A 61 -5.79 14.41 19.64
CA SER A 61 -4.98 13.54 20.50
C SER A 61 -4.35 12.38 19.75
N LEU A 62 -4.61 12.22 18.45
CA LEU A 62 -4.05 11.15 17.61
C LEU A 62 -2.53 10.97 17.79
N LEU A 63 -1.75 12.06 17.75
CA LEU A 63 -0.29 12.01 17.90
C LEU A 63 0.19 11.63 19.31
N ARG A 64 -0.72 11.59 20.29
CA ARG A 64 -0.43 11.17 21.68
C ARG A 64 -0.89 9.75 21.96
N HIS A 65 -1.64 9.12 21.05
CA HIS A 65 -2.08 7.75 21.24
C HIS A 65 -0.91 6.78 21.12
N LYS A 66 -0.96 5.71 21.92
CA LYS A 66 -0.05 4.58 21.74
C LYS A 66 -0.38 3.90 20.41
N ALA A 67 0.65 3.65 19.60
CA ALA A 67 0.47 2.86 18.39
C ALA A 67 0.02 1.43 18.75
N GLU A 68 -0.95 0.90 18.01
CA GLU A 68 -1.42 -0.49 18.13
C GLU A 68 -0.29 -1.49 17.85
N PHE A 69 0.61 -1.12 16.94
CA PHE A 69 1.79 -1.90 16.59
C PHE A 69 3.07 -1.13 16.88
N ILE A 70 3.95 -1.74 17.67
CA ILE A 70 5.30 -1.28 17.94
C ILE A 70 6.25 -2.38 17.45
N PRO A 71 7.04 -2.15 16.39
CA PRO A 71 8.04 -3.11 15.92
C PRO A 71 8.92 -3.59 17.07
N GLN A 72 9.15 -4.89 17.14
CA GLN A 72 10.08 -5.47 18.12
C GLN A 72 11.42 -5.62 17.41
N LEU A 73 12.40 -4.83 17.83
CA LEU A 73 13.74 -4.86 17.26
C LEU A 73 14.67 -5.61 18.21
N ASP A 74 15.54 -6.44 17.64
CA ASP A 74 16.57 -7.15 18.41
C ASP A 74 17.72 -6.20 18.81
N ASP A 75 18.14 -5.30 17.90
CA ASP A 75 19.16 -4.27 18.14
C ASP A 75 19.00 -3.05 17.20
N GLU A 76 19.93 -2.09 17.29
CA GLU A 76 19.91 -0.84 16.51
C GLU A 76 20.14 -1.04 15.00
N GLU A 77 20.69 -2.19 14.59
CA GLU A 77 20.97 -2.56 13.20
C GLU A 77 19.92 -3.55 12.65
N ASP A 78 18.88 -3.88 13.41
CA ASP A 78 17.83 -4.83 13.00
C ASP A 78 17.07 -4.36 11.76
N THR A 79 17.23 -5.12 10.66
CA THR A 79 16.53 -4.91 9.39
C THR A 79 15.48 -5.98 9.08
N SER A 80 14.98 -6.72 10.08
CA SER A 80 14.02 -7.83 9.91
C SER A 80 12.69 -7.44 9.28
N TYR A 81 12.28 -6.17 9.41
CA TYR A 81 11.10 -5.62 8.75
C TYR A 81 11.36 -5.16 7.30
N PHE A 82 12.58 -5.34 6.78
CA PHE A 82 12.96 -5.02 5.41
C PHE A 82 13.26 -6.29 4.63
N ASP A 83 12.73 -6.40 3.42
CA ASP A 83 13.09 -7.49 2.51
C ASP A 83 14.56 -7.41 2.12
N SER A 84 15.24 -8.55 2.13
CA SER A 84 16.61 -8.64 1.64
C SER A 84 16.67 -8.30 0.15
N ARG A 85 17.83 -7.82 -0.31
CA ARG A 85 18.04 -7.53 -1.73
C ARG A 85 17.78 -8.77 -2.61
N MET A 86 18.14 -9.95 -2.12
CA MET A 86 17.95 -11.21 -2.84
C MET A 86 16.47 -11.57 -3.01
N GLU A 87 15.66 -11.44 -1.96
CA GLU A 87 14.22 -11.72 -2.01
C GLU A 87 13.48 -10.78 -2.97
N ARG A 88 13.90 -9.50 -3.05
CA ARG A 88 13.30 -8.52 -3.96
C ARG A 88 13.62 -8.75 -5.44
N TYR A 89 14.70 -9.46 -5.77
CA TYR A 89 15.09 -9.74 -7.15
C TYR A 89 14.86 -11.20 -7.58
N ASN A 90 14.26 -12.04 -6.74
CA ASN A 90 13.92 -13.43 -7.06
C ASN A 90 12.72 -13.57 -8.02
N HIS A 91 12.38 -12.53 -8.79
CA HIS A 91 11.38 -12.60 -9.84
C HIS A 91 12.04 -13.16 -11.11
N ASP A 92 12.06 -14.49 -11.22
CA ASP A 92 12.47 -15.26 -12.39
C ASP A 92 13.75 -14.74 -13.10
N ILE A 93 14.91 -15.27 -12.70
CA ILE A 93 15.89 -15.69 -13.70
C ILE A 93 15.29 -16.93 -14.36
N GLY A 94 14.18 -16.75 -15.09
CA GLY A 94 13.79 -17.68 -16.12
C GLY A 94 14.94 -17.72 -17.10
N GLU A 95 15.33 -18.93 -17.49
CA GLU A 95 16.43 -19.25 -18.39
C GLU A 95 16.35 -18.49 -19.73
N ASP A 96 16.71 -17.21 -19.77
CA ASP A 96 17.27 -16.62 -20.97
C ASP A 96 18.75 -16.95 -20.95
N THR A 97 19.03 -18.14 -21.48
CA THR A 97 20.34 -18.50 -22.01
C THR A 97 20.79 -17.38 -22.95
N ASP A 98 21.77 -16.58 -22.53
CA ASP A 98 22.70 -16.00 -23.47
C ASP A 98 24.10 -16.19 -22.90
N GLU A 99 24.73 -17.27 -23.38
CA GLU A 99 26.17 -17.46 -23.26
C GLU A 99 26.85 -16.24 -23.90
N THR A 100 27.25 -15.29 -23.06
CA THR A 100 28.35 -14.39 -23.40
C THR A 100 29.49 -14.73 -22.46
N GLU A 101 30.26 -15.74 -22.88
CA GLU A 101 31.65 -15.84 -22.49
C GLU A 101 32.33 -14.52 -22.89
N ASP A 102 32.54 -13.64 -21.92
CA ASP A 102 33.58 -12.62 -22.05
C ASP A 102 34.67 -12.91 -21.04
N SER A 103 35.69 -13.58 -21.58
CA SER A 103 36.99 -13.80 -20.98
C SER A 103 37.57 -12.47 -20.49
N PHE A 104 37.43 -12.19 -19.20
CA PHE A 104 38.35 -11.30 -18.50
C PHE A 104 39.50 -12.13 -17.88
N SER A 105 40.36 -12.62 -18.77
CA SER A 105 41.77 -12.78 -18.44
C SER A 105 42.47 -11.45 -18.71
N LEU A 106 43.16 -10.92 -17.70
CA LEU A 106 44.33 -10.02 -17.69
C LEU A 106 44.23 -9.16 -16.42
N GLY A 107 45.11 -9.24 -15.42
CA GLY A 107 46.35 -10.00 -15.25
C GLY A 107 46.91 -9.73 -13.85
#